data_AF-A0A3R7DF36-F1
#
_entry.id   AF-A0A3R7DF36-F1
#
_cell.length_a   1.000
_cell.length_b   1.000
_cell.length_c   1.000
_cell.angle_alpha   90.00
_cell.angle_beta   90.00
_cell.angle_gamma   90.00
#
_symmetry.space_group_name_H-M   'P 1'
#
loop_
_entity.id
_entity.type
_entity.pdbx_description
1 polymer ?
#
loop_
_entity_poly.entity_id
_entity_poly.type
_entity_poly.pdbx_seq_one_letter_code
_entity_poly.pdbx_strand_id
1 'polypeptide(L)'
;MYRLFIIFSTISLIAGLIAMFMWVRVYQQTQKGSIAWLLLALTAVFLITTSVFPAIAIQYSGIEDAMDAILMFLAFWSVVYTGTFAGAGFLVYRAFKTVPREQIGEFLVEGMVWSIPTADEVSNLLGKSTLLEYTPESRYEDAVIEITLRIFGECRNAVLISNEPRISEYRNKLHDLIDIGAMKFIEISSTATEISESNGVVILPLQQIERFSDLFDQLHEGVWVIFEPVSHLISEQGVDKTYDVISKSVEVFSHKQFNVIALINKKAHDEDVISRFEGLFINHAVLTTDKIQVLKGKKEEYIRLIVGDRFFIHGDAKSTDD
;
A
#
# COMPACT_ATOMS: atom_id res chain seq x y z
N MET A 1 -19.90 -47.38 14.31
CA MET A 1 -19.11 -46.60 13.33
C MET A 1 -19.96 -46.17 12.13
N TYR A 2 -20.57 -47.10 11.38
CA TYR A 2 -21.39 -46.81 10.19
C TYR A 2 -22.56 -45.81 10.40
N ARG A 3 -23.33 -45.95 11.49
CA ARG A 3 -24.44 -45.02 11.81
C ARG A 3 -23.99 -43.59 12.08
N LEU A 4 -22.81 -43.41 12.68
CA LEU A 4 -22.26 -42.10 13.04
C LEU A 4 -21.74 -41.37 11.80
N PHE A 5 -21.14 -42.13 10.87
CA PHE A 5 -20.70 -41.65 9.57
C PHE A 5 -21.87 -41.21 8.66
N ILE A 6 -22.97 -41.96 8.64
CA ILE A 6 -24.19 -41.59 7.88
C ILE A 6 -24.80 -40.30 8.43
N ILE A 7 -24.91 -40.16 9.76
CA ILE A 7 -25.44 -38.95 10.40
C ILE A 7 -24.57 -37.74 10.05
N PHE A 8 -23.24 -37.87 10.16
CA PHE A 8 -22.31 -36.79 9.84
C PHE A 8 -22.38 -36.37 8.35
N SER A 9 -22.41 -37.35 7.44
CA SER A 9 -22.52 -37.10 5.99
C SER A 9 -23.84 -36.43 5.61
N THR A 10 -24.93 -36.81 6.29
CA THR A 10 -26.26 -36.21 6.07
C THR A 10 -26.30 -34.76 6.56
N ILE A 11 -25.74 -34.48 7.74
CA ILE A 11 -25.66 -33.12 8.29
C ILE A 11 -24.82 -32.23 7.37
N SER A 12 -23.67 -32.70 6.91
CA SER A 12 -22.77 -31.90 6.06
C SER A 12 -23.35 -31.67 4.66
N LEU A 13 -24.06 -32.64 4.08
CA LEU A 13 -24.82 -32.47 2.82
C LEU A 13 -25.92 -31.41 2.97
N ILE A 14 -26.72 -31.47 4.05
CA ILE A 14 -27.79 -30.50 4.32
C ILE A 14 -27.20 -29.10 4.54
N ALA A 15 -26.11 -28.98 5.29
CA ALA A 15 -25.43 -27.71 5.52
C ALA A 15 -24.88 -27.12 4.20
N GLY A 16 -24.29 -27.95 3.34
CA GLY A 16 -23.81 -27.54 2.01
C GLY A 16 -24.95 -27.07 1.09
N LEU A 17 -26.09 -27.77 1.08
CA LEU A 17 -27.27 -27.39 0.29
C LEU A 17 -27.93 -26.10 0.79
N ILE A 18 -28.05 -25.93 2.11
CA ILE A 18 -28.58 -24.69 2.72
C ILE A 18 -27.66 -23.52 2.40
N ALA A 19 -26.35 -23.70 2.50
CA ALA A 19 -25.37 -22.69 2.11
C ALA A 19 -25.57 -22.30 0.64
N MET A 20 -25.58 -23.27 -0.30
CA MET A 20 -25.81 -22.97 -1.72
C MET A 20 -27.12 -22.21 -1.97
N PHE A 21 -28.23 -22.63 -1.35
CA PHE A 21 -29.52 -21.97 -1.51
C PHE A 21 -29.54 -20.53 -0.98
N MET A 22 -28.98 -20.31 0.22
CA MET A 22 -28.83 -18.98 0.78
C MET A 22 -28.04 -18.07 -0.16
N TRP A 23 -26.97 -18.59 -0.77
CA TRP A 23 -26.09 -17.79 -1.63
C TRP A 23 -26.65 -17.53 -3.02
N VAL A 24 -27.39 -18.47 -3.63
CA VAL A 24 -28.15 -18.19 -4.87
C VAL A 24 -29.12 -17.03 -4.65
N ARG A 25 -29.75 -16.97 -3.48
CA ARG A 25 -30.67 -15.89 -3.11
C ARG A 25 -29.96 -14.55 -2.90
N VAL A 26 -28.81 -14.54 -2.20
CA VAL A 26 -28.02 -13.30 -2.02
C VAL A 26 -27.42 -12.83 -3.35
N TYR A 27 -27.01 -13.74 -4.24
CA TYR A 27 -26.46 -13.40 -5.57
C TYR A 27 -27.51 -12.68 -6.43
N GLN A 28 -28.74 -13.21 -6.44
CA GLN A 28 -29.87 -12.60 -7.13
C GLN A 28 -30.21 -11.21 -6.59
N GLN A 29 -29.95 -10.94 -5.31
CA GLN A 29 -30.22 -9.65 -4.67
C GLN A 29 -29.09 -8.62 -4.85
N THR A 30 -27.84 -9.06 -4.96
CA THR A 30 -26.67 -8.16 -4.94
C THR A 30 -26.11 -7.83 -6.33
N GLN A 31 -26.33 -8.67 -7.35
CA GLN A 31 -25.88 -8.48 -8.74
C GLN A 31 -24.42 -8.00 -8.92
N LYS A 32 -23.52 -8.24 -7.95
CA LYS A 32 -22.11 -7.83 -7.98
C LYS A 32 -21.22 -8.96 -7.47
N GLY A 33 -20.16 -9.28 -8.22
CA GLY A 33 -19.23 -10.37 -7.91
C GLY A 33 -18.05 -9.91 -7.04
N SER A 34 -17.88 -10.53 -5.87
CA SER A 34 -16.76 -10.35 -4.92
C SER A 34 -15.89 -11.62 -4.81
N ILE A 35 -14.62 -11.50 -4.41
CA ILE A 35 -13.72 -12.62 -4.08
C ILE A 35 -14.32 -13.50 -2.97
N ALA A 36 -15.12 -12.92 -2.07
CA ALA A 36 -15.86 -13.65 -1.06
C ALA A 36 -16.75 -14.73 -1.70
N TRP A 37 -17.36 -14.48 -2.86
CA TRP A 37 -18.20 -15.45 -3.56
C TRP A 37 -17.43 -16.67 -4.07
N LEU A 38 -16.21 -16.46 -4.57
CA LEU A 38 -15.34 -17.54 -5.07
C LEU A 38 -14.91 -18.45 -3.92
N LEU A 39 -14.45 -17.88 -2.80
CA LEU A 39 -14.02 -18.62 -1.63
C LEU A 39 -15.17 -19.41 -0.98
N LEU A 40 -16.37 -18.84 -0.97
CA LEU A 40 -17.54 -19.48 -0.39
C LEU A 40 -18.15 -20.56 -1.31
N ALA A 41 -18.17 -20.34 -2.62
CA ALA A 41 -18.55 -21.37 -3.59
C ALA A 41 -17.59 -22.56 -3.52
N LEU A 42 -16.28 -22.31 -3.44
CA LEU A 42 -15.28 -23.36 -3.22
C LEU A 42 -15.55 -24.13 -1.92
N THR A 43 -15.90 -23.43 -0.85
CA THR A 43 -16.23 -24.04 0.44
C THR A 43 -17.49 -24.90 0.37
N ALA A 44 -18.52 -24.48 -0.36
CA ALA A 44 -19.72 -25.28 -0.58
C ALA A 44 -19.42 -26.56 -1.39
N VAL A 45 -18.64 -26.47 -2.47
CA VAL A 45 -18.23 -27.64 -3.27
C VAL A 45 -17.40 -28.61 -2.44
N PHE A 46 -16.51 -28.10 -1.59
CA PHE A 46 -15.75 -28.93 -0.66
C PHE A 46 -16.64 -29.68 0.34
N LEU A 47 -17.58 -29.00 0.99
CA LEU A 47 -18.48 -29.63 1.98
C LEU A 47 -19.35 -30.73 1.35
N ILE A 48 -19.80 -30.53 0.11
CA ILE A 48 -20.58 -31.53 -0.63
C ILE A 48 -19.70 -32.72 -1.01
N THR A 49 -18.52 -32.46 -1.58
CA THR A 49 -17.65 -33.52 -2.09
C THR A 49 -17.01 -34.33 -0.96
N THR A 50 -16.65 -33.72 0.17
CA THR A 50 -16.16 -34.42 1.39
C THR A 50 -17.21 -35.29 2.05
N SER A 51 -18.50 -35.02 1.82
CA SER A 51 -19.60 -35.83 2.33
C SER A 51 -19.93 -37.00 1.40
N VAL A 52 -19.92 -36.76 0.09
CA VAL A 52 -20.36 -37.73 -0.92
C VAL A 52 -19.25 -38.71 -1.30
N PHE A 53 -18.02 -38.23 -1.46
CA PHE A 53 -16.92 -39.03 -2.01
C PHE A 53 -16.47 -40.17 -1.07
N PRO A 54 -16.27 -39.94 0.24
CA PRO A 54 -15.93 -41.03 1.16
C PRO A 54 -17.07 -42.05 1.29
N ALA A 55 -18.33 -41.63 1.19
CA ALA A 55 -19.48 -42.54 1.23
C ALA A 55 -19.53 -43.47 0.02
N ILE A 56 -19.24 -42.95 -1.18
CA ILE A 56 -19.14 -43.75 -2.40
C ILE A 56 -17.92 -44.69 -2.34
N ALA A 57 -16.77 -44.19 -1.88
CA ALA A 57 -15.55 -44.99 -1.77
C ALA A 57 -15.72 -46.19 -0.84
N ILE A 58 -16.36 -46.01 0.33
CA ILE A 58 -16.63 -47.11 1.28
C ILE A 58 -17.64 -48.12 0.71
N GLN A 59 -18.57 -47.67 -0.14
CA GLN A 59 -19.63 -48.52 -0.69
C GLN A 59 -19.16 -49.41 -1.85
N TYR A 60 -18.19 -48.96 -2.65
CA TYR A 60 -17.78 -49.63 -3.90
C TYR A 60 -16.37 -50.23 -3.89
N SER A 61 -15.49 -49.74 -3.01
CA SER A 61 -14.13 -50.26 -2.82
C SER A 61 -14.03 -50.86 -1.42
N GLY A 62 -13.39 -52.02 -1.26
CA GLY A 62 -13.19 -52.62 0.06
C GLY A 62 -12.49 -51.67 1.04
N ILE A 63 -12.46 -52.03 2.33
CA ILE A 63 -11.99 -51.13 3.42
C ILE A 63 -10.56 -50.59 3.18
N GLU A 64 -9.66 -51.38 2.58
CA GLU A 64 -8.28 -50.95 2.29
C GLU A 64 -8.22 -49.96 1.12
N ASP A 65 -8.82 -50.28 -0.04
CA ASP A 65 -8.86 -49.41 -1.22
C ASP A 65 -9.62 -48.08 -0.96
N ALA A 66 -10.64 -48.13 -0.10
CA ALA A 66 -11.40 -46.94 0.30
C ALA A 66 -10.53 -45.96 1.09
N MET A 67 -9.60 -46.45 1.91
CA MET A 67 -8.73 -45.59 2.72
C MET A 67 -7.74 -44.81 1.85
N ASP A 68 -7.15 -45.46 0.85
CA ASP A 68 -6.25 -44.82 -0.11
C ASP A 68 -6.97 -43.78 -0.97
N ALA A 69 -8.20 -44.09 -1.42
CA ALA A 69 -9.04 -43.14 -2.15
C ALA A 69 -9.40 -41.90 -1.31
N ILE A 70 -9.71 -42.09 -0.02
CA ILE A 70 -10.00 -40.99 0.91
C ILE A 70 -8.75 -40.12 1.15
N LEU A 71 -7.57 -40.73 1.32
CA LEU A 71 -6.31 -39.99 1.51
C LEU A 71 -5.93 -39.19 0.26
N MET A 72 -6.05 -39.76 -0.94
CA MET A 72 -5.84 -39.02 -2.20
C MET A 72 -6.82 -37.86 -2.36
N PHE A 73 -8.08 -38.06 -1.98
CA PHE A 73 -9.10 -37.02 -2.04
C PHE A 73 -8.82 -35.87 -1.07
N LEU A 74 -8.41 -36.17 0.17
CA LEU A 74 -7.98 -35.16 1.14
C LEU A 74 -6.72 -34.41 0.68
N ALA A 75 -5.76 -35.12 0.08
CA ALA A 75 -4.57 -34.50 -0.49
C ALA A 75 -4.91 -33.53 -1.63
N PHE A 76 -5.79 -33.94 -2.56
CA PHE A 76 -6.28 -33.10 -3.64
C PHE A 76 -6.92 -31.81 -3.11
N TRP A 77 -7.86 -31.92 -2.16
CA TRP A 77 -8.51 -30.74 -1.60
C TRP A 77 -7.56 -29.87 -0.78
N SER A 78 -6.58 -30.45 -0.09
CA SER A 78 -5.54 -29.67 0.60
C SER A 78 -4.75 -28.80 -0.38
N VAL A 79 -4.40 -29.33 -1.55
CA VAL A 79 -3.73 -28.56 -2.61
C VAL A 79 -4.64 -27.47 -3.18
N VAL A 80 -5.90 -27.79 -3.48
CA VAL A 80 -6.87 -26.82 -4.03
C VAL A 80 -7.15 -25.68 -3.04
N TYR A 81 -7.31 -25.99 -1.75
CA TYR A 81 -7.50 -24.97 -0.71
C TYR A 81 -6.27 -24.10 -0.56
N THR A 82 -5.10 -24.71 -0.39
CA THR A 82 -3.86 -23.95 -0.18
C THR A 82 -3.57 -23.05 -1.38
N GLY A 83 -3.73 -23.56 -2.60
CA GLY A 83 -3.55 -22.77 -3.83
C GLY A 83 -4.57 -21.65 -3.99
N THR A 84 -5.85 -21.91 -3.72
CA THR A 84 -6.91 -20.90 -3.90
C THR A 84 -6.85 -19.81 -2.84
N PHE A 85 -6.56 -20.15 -1.57
CA PHE A 85 -6.38 -19.17 -0.51
C PHE A 85 -5.09 -18.38 -0.68
N ALA A 86 -3.99 -18.99 -1.14
CA ALA A 86 -2.77 -18.28 -1.49
C ALA A 86 -3.01 -17.30 -2.65
N GLY A 87 -3.71 -17.74 -3.71
CA GLY A 87 -4.05 -16.89 -4.85
C GLY A 87 -5.02 -15.76 -4.51
N ALA A 88 -6.09 -16.05 -3.74
CA ALA A 88 -7.03 -15.04 -3.26
C ALA A 88 -6.34 -14.06 -2.30
N GLY A 89 -5.49 -14.56 -1.39
CA GLY A 89 -4.67 -13.74 -0.50
C GLY A 89 -3.72 -12.83 -1.27
N PHE A 90 -3.09 -13.31 -2.33
CA PHE A 90 -2.25 -12.51 -3.21
C PHE A 90 -3.04 -11.43 -3.97
N LEU A 91 -4.23 -11.76 -4.49
CA LEU A 91 -5.11 -10.79 -5.16
C LEU A 91 -5.62 -9.71 -4.21
N VAL A 92 -6.06 -10.10 -3.02
CA VAL A 92 -6.47 -9.20 -1.92
C VAL A 92 -5.28 -8.31 -1.53
N TYR A 93 -4.10 -8.90 -1.30
CA TYR A 93 -2.87 -8.14 -1.01
C TYR A 93 -2.57 -7.09 -2.09
N ARG A 94 -2.69 -7.46 -3.37
CA ARG A 94 -2.43 -6.54 -4.49
C ARG A 94 -3.51 -5.46 -4.63
N ALA A 95 -4.77 -5.77 -4.36
CA ALA A 95 -5.90 -4.84 -4.50
C ALA A 95 -6.03 -3.86 -3.32
N PHE A 96 -5.73 -4.32 -2.10
CA PHE A 96 -5.80 -3.50 -0.88
C PHE A 96 -4.50 -2.77 -0.54
N LYS A 97 -3.48 -2.95 -1.36
CA LYS A 97 -2.21 -2.21 -1.35
C LYS A 97 -2.34 -0.69 -1.20
N THR A 98 -3.41 -0.11 -1.70
CA THR A 98 -3.64 1.35 -1.70
C THR A 98 -4.81 1.78 -0.80
N VAL A 99 -5.41 0.85 -0.06
CA VAL A 99 -6.64 1.10 0.71
C VAL A 99 -6.31 1.06 2.20
N PRO A 100 -6.64 2.11 2.98
CA PRO A 100 -6.46 2.13 4.43
C PRO A 100 -7.18 0.96 5.12
N ARG A 101 -6.53 0.36 6.13
CA ARG A 101 -7.02 -0.85 6.82
C ARG A 101 -8.43 -0.72 7.39
N GLU A 102 -8.77 0.47 7.89
CA GLU A 102 -10.06 0.79 8.49
C GLU A 102 -11.24 0.69 7.49
N GLN A 103 -10.96 0.86 6.20
CA GLN A 103 -11.97 0.84 5.14
C GLN A 103 -12.06 -0.52 4.44
N ILE A 104 -11.12 -1.44 4.68
CA ILE A 104 -11.08 -2.77 4.04
C ILE A 104 -12.41 -3.53 4.21
N GLY A 105 -13.05 -3.39 5.36
CA GLY A 105 -14.34 -4.04 5.63
C GLY A 105 -15.45 -3.63 4.64
N GLU A 106 -15.53 -2.35 4.28
CA GLU A 106 -16.52 -1.84 3.32
C GLU A 106 -16.28 -2.40 1.91
N PHE A 107 -15.02 -2.43 1.48
CA PHE A 107 -14.63 -2.98 0.18
C PHE A 107 -14.78 -4.50 0.05
N LEU A 108 -14.61 -5.25 1.16
CA LEU A 108 -14.83 -6.70 1.17
C LEU A 108 -16.33 -7.06 1.10
N VAL A 109 -17.21 -6.20 1.66
CA VAL A 109 -18.65 -6.44 1.79
C VAL A 109 -19.46 -5.92 0.59
N GLU A 110 -19.17 -4.73 0.06
CA GLU A 110 -19.98 -4.13 -1.04
C GLU A 110 -19.65 -4.66 -2.44
N GLY A 111 -18.61 -5.47 -2.55
CA GLY A 111 -18.18 -6.08 -3.80
C GLY A 111 -17.43 -5.11 -4.69
N MET A 112 -16.24 -5.55 -5.12
CA MET A 112 -15.41 -4.84 -6.06
C MET A 112 -16.18 -4.64 -7.38
N VAL A 113 -16.74 -3.45 -7.58
CA VAL A 113 -17.09 -3.00 -8.93
C VAL A 113 -15.77 -2.71 -9.62
N TRP A 114 -15.35 -3.64 -10.49
CA TRP A 114 -14.12 -3.51 -11.26
C TRP A 114 -14.23 -2.34 -12.23
N SER A 115 -13.76 -1.18 -11.79
CA SER A 115 -12.64 -0.56 -12.48
C SER A 115 -11.53 -0.46 -11.46
N ILE A 116 -10.79 -1.54 -11.20
CA ILE A 116 -9.49 -1.31 -10.54
C ILE A 116 -8.76 -0.45 -11.57
N PRO A 117 -8.47 0.83 -11.26
CA PRO A 117 -7.49 1.52 -12.06
C PRO A 117 -6.30 0.58 -11.99
N THR A 118 -5.82 0.06 -13.12
CA THR A 118 -4.46 -0.47 -13.15
C THR A 118 -3.65 0.59 -12.45
N ALA A 119 -3.28 0.34 -11.20
CA ALA A 119 -2.49 1.27 -10.43
C ALA A 119 -1.20 1.22 -11.19
N ASP A 120 -1.05 2.14 -12.14
CA ASP A 120 0.18 2.31 -12.88
C ASP A 120 1.24 2.35 -11.79
N GLU A 121 2.15 1.37 -11.86
CA GLU A 121 3.09 1.15 -10.77
C GLU A 121 3.77 2.49 -10.51
N VAL A 122 3.77 2.93 -9.26
CA VAL A 122 4.41 4.18 -8.84
C VAL A 122 5.86 4.16 -9.29
N SER A 123 6.50 2.99 -9.35
CA SER A 123 7.79 2.80 -10.01
C SER A 123 7.83 3.18 -11.49
N ASN A 124 6.81 2.83 -12.27
CA ASN A 124 6.75 3.17 -13.69
C ASN A 124 6.52 4.67 -13.91
N LEU A 125 5.87 5.37 -12.99
CA LEU A 125 5.53 6.79 -13.13
C LEU A 125 6.47 7.75 -12.37
N LEU A 126 6.86 7.45 -11.14
CA LEU A 126 7.72 8.30 -10.31
C LEU A 126 9.15 7.78 -10.14
N GLY A 127 9.52 6.69 -10.81
CA GLY A 127 10.84 6.06 -10.68
C GLY A 127 12.02 6.92 -11.13
N LYS A 128 13.23 6.56 -10.66
CA LYS A 128 14.49 7.30 -10.73
C LYS A 128 14.48 8.55 -9.85
N SER A 129 14.37 9.75 -10.42
CA SER A 129 14.30 10.99 -9.65
C SER A 129 13.14 11.83 -10.18
N THR A 130 12.25 12.23 -9.28
CA THR A 130 11.05 13.00 -9.60
C THR A 130 10.95 14.19 -8.65
N LEU A 131 10.75 15.38 -9.23
CA LEU A 131 10.31 16.56 -8.48
C LEU A 131 8.79 16.62 -8.54
N LEU A 132 8.13 16.62 -7.39
CA LEU A 132 6.69 16.76 -7.23
C LEU A 132 6.36 18.17 -6.72
N GLU A 133 5.88 19.01 -7.62
CA GLU A 133 5.36 20.34 -7.30
C GLU A 133 3.98 20.23 -6.66
N TYR A 134 3.78 20.95 -5.58
CA TYR A 134 2.49 21.03 -4.90
C TYR A 134 2.13 22.47 -4.56
N THR A 135 0.86 22.68 -4.20
CA THR A 135 0.40 23.93 -3.58
C THR A 135 -0.26 23.61 -2.23
N PRO A 136 -0.40 24.58 -1.31
CA PRO A 136 -1.07 24.34 -0.03
C PRO A 136 -2.49 23.76 -0.18
N GLU A 137 -3.18 24.07 -1.27
CA GLU A 137 -4.55 23.58 -1.55
C GLU A 137 -4.60 22.15 -2.11
N SER A 138 -3.45 21.59 -2.50
CA SER A 138 -3.36 20.29 -3.17
C SER A 138 -3.35 19.08 -2.21
N ARG A 139 -3.35 19.30 -0.89
CA ARG A 139 -3.35 18.25 0.15
C ARG A 139 -2.17 17.27 0.00
N TYR A 140 -0.97 17.82 -0.12
CA TYR A 140 0.24 17.03 -0.38
C TYR A 140 0.56 16.03 0.73
N GLU A 141 0.15 16.27 1.97
CA GLU A 141 0.30 15.32 3.07
C GLU A 141 -0.41 14.00 2.78
N ASP A 142 -1.63 14.06 2.24
CA ASP A 142 -2.40 12.88 1.85
C ASP A 142 -1.75 12.17 0.66
N ALA A 143 -1.20 12.92 -0.28
CA ALA A 143 -0.45 12.37 -1.40
C ALA A 143 0.83 11.65 -0.95
N VAL A 144 1.57 12.20 0.02
CA VAL A 144 2.77 11.55 0.61
C VAL A 144 2.41 10.20 1.23
N ILE A 145 1.32 10.16 2.00
CA ILE A 145 0.82 8.92 2.61
C ILE A 145 0.44 7.91 1.53
N GLU A 146 -0.33 8.33 0.53
CA GLU A 146 -0.79 7.45 -0.53
C GLU A 146 0.36 6.90 -1.40
N ILE A 147 1.33 7.75 -1.76
CA ILE A 147 2.56 7.35 -2.45
C ILE A 147 3.31 6.30 -1.63
N THR A 148 3.45 6.53 -0.32
CA THR A 148 4.15 5.60 0.58
C THR A 148 3.45 4.24 0.63
N LEU A 149 2.13 4.22 0.77
CA LEU A 149 1.34 2.97 0.78
C LEU A 149 1.46 2.22 -0.55
N ARG A 150 1.43 2.95 -1.68
CA ARG A 150 1.62 2.37 -3.01
C ARG A 150 3.02 1.76 -3.18
N ILE A 151 4.07 2.44 -2.73
CA ILE A 151 5.44 1.93 -2.71
C ILE A 151 5.51 0.66 -1.87
N PHE A 152 4.92 0.66 -0.67
CA PHE A 152 4.94 -0.50 0.21
C PHE A 152 4.29 -1.73 -0.44
N GLY A 153 3.12 -1.60 -1.06
CA GLY A 153 2.55 -2.78 -1.71
C GLY A 153 3.25 -3.15 -3.04
N GLU A 154 4.20 -2.35 -3.55
CA GLU A 154 5.17 -2.81 -4.57
C GLU A 154 6.26 -3.69 -3.94
N CYS A 155 6.12 -4.02 -2.66
CA CYS A 155 7.10 -4.73 -1.85
C CYS A 155 8.45 -4.01 -1.86
N ARG A 156 8.43 -2.68 -1.80
CA ARG A 156 9.61 -1.82 -1.75
C ARG A 156 9.70 -1.12 -0.40
N ASN A 157 10.92 -0.95 0.09
CA ASN A 157 11.18 -0.19 1.30
C ASN A 157 11.24 1.30 0.99
N ALA A 158 10.77 2.12 1.95
CA ALA A 158 10.75 3.57 1.83
C ALA A 158 11.46 4.25 3.00
N VAL A 159 12.09 5.39 2.71
CA VAL A 159 12.58 6.35 3.69
C VAL A 159 11.80 7.64 3.47
N LEU A 160 11.07 8.11 4.47
CA LEU A 160 10.36 9.39 4.42
C LEU A 160 11.10 10.41 5.27
N ILE A 161 11.41 11.53 4.64
CA ILE A 161 12.11 12.65 5.24
C ILE A 161 11.13 13.80 5.33
N SER A 162 11.00 14.37 6.52
CA SER A 162 10.13 15.52 6.81
C SER A 162 10.63 16.23 8.07
N ASN A 163 9.90 17.24 8.53
CA ASN A 163 10.17 18.02 9.72
C ASN A 163 8.93 18.04 10.62
N GLU A 164 9.09 18.44 11.88
CA GLU A 164 7.94 18.63 12.77
C GLU A 164 7.08 19.84 12.33
N PRO A 165 5.74 19.80 12.56
CA PRO A 165 4.96 18.73 13.20
C PRO A 165 4.57 17.56 12.27
N ARG A 166 4.90 17.63 10.97
CA ARG A 166 4.38 16.72 9.94
C ARG A 166 4.88 15.29 10.09
N ILE A 167 6.14 15.11 10.45
CA ILE A 167 6.71 13.78 10.60
C ILE A 167 6.00 12.97 11.70
N SER A 168 5.58 13.63 12.78
CA SER A 168 4.76 13.02 13.82
C SER A 168 3.40 12.57 13.30
N GLU A 169 2.74 13.37 12.44
CA GLU A 169 1.48 12.97 11.80
C GLU A 169 1.66 11.78 10.85
N TYR A 170 2.70 11.78 10.02
CA TYR A 170 3.02 10.66 9.13
C TYR A 170 3.32 9.40 9.93
N ARG A 171 4.08 9.51 11.03
CA ARG A 171 4.39 8.39 11.92
C ARG A 171 3.12 7.76 12.49
N ASN A 172 2.17 8.57 12.96
CA ASN A 172 0.91 8.05 13.50
C ASN A 172 0.11 7.28 12.43
N LYS A 173 0.05 7.80 11.21
CA LYS A 173 -0.72 7.17 10.10
C LYS A 173 -0.01 5.98 9.46
N LEU A 174 1.32 5.92 9.51
CA LEU A 174 2.15 4.89 8.87
C LEU A 174 2.87 3.98 9.87
N HIS A 175 2.50 3.99 11.15
CA HIS A 175 3.16 3.26 12.23
C HIS A 175 3.32 1.75 11.91
N ASP A 176 2.28 1.14 11.33
CA ASP A 176 2.28 -0.25 10.89
C ASP A 176 3.48 -0.58 9.98
N LEU A 177 3.89 0.34 9.10
CA LEU A 177 5.01 0.14 8.17
C LEU A 177 6.37 0.23 8.86
N ILE A 178 6.45 1.00 9.94
CA ILE A 178 7.64 1.12 10.79
C ILE A 178 7.81 -0.17 11.58
N ASP A 179 6.73 -0.67 12.19
CA ASP A 179 6.75 -1.83 13.08
C ASP A 179 7.20 -3.11 12.35
N ILE A 180 6.85 -3.26 11.07
CA ILE A 180 7.30 -4.36 10.22
C ILE A 180 8.66 -4.11 9.55
N GLY A 181 9.30 -2.97 9.79
CA GLY A 181 10.60 -2.60 9.24
C GLY A 181 10.61 -2.25 7.75
N ALA A 182 9.44 -2.02 7.14
CA ALA A 182 9.32 -1.67 5.73
C ALA A 182 9.63 -0.19 5.45
N MET A 183 9.65 0.64 6.51
CA MET A 183 9.82 2.07 6.40
C MET A 183 10.75 2.62 7.49
N LYS A 184 11.55 3.63 7.14
CA LYS A 184 12.29 4.47 8.10
C LYS A 184 11.90 5.94 7.96
N PHE A 185 11.99 6.66 9.07
CA PHE A 185 11.74 8.10 9.13
C PHE A 185 13.04 8.84 9.41
N ILE A 186 13.23 9.97 8.74
CA ILE A 186 14.30 10.92 9.04
C ILE A 186 13.65 12.28 9.31
N GLU A 187 13.82 12.80 10.52
CA GLU A 187 13.42 14.16 10.89
C GLU A 187 14.56 15.13 10.56
N ILE A 188 14.27 16.17 9.78
CA ILE A 188 15.14 17.36 9.74
C ILE A 188 14.73 18.30 10.86
N SER A 189 15.58 18.41 11.87
CA SER A 189 15.28 19.15 13.10
C SER A 189 16.06 20.46 13.14
N SER A 190 15.37 21.57 13.40
CA SER A 190 16.00 22.88 13.61
C SER A 190 16.56 23.05 15.03
N THR A 191 16.14 22.21 15.98
CA THR A 191 16.48 22.31 17.41
C THR A 191 17.53 21.29 17.85
N ALA A 192 17.64 20.15 17.17
CA ALA A 192 18.67 19.16 17.47
C ALA A 192 20.08 19.67 17.11
N THR A 193 21.08 19.24 17.87
CA THR A 193 22.49 19.61 17.63
C THR A 193 23.33 18.46 17.07
N GLU A 194 22.91 17.22 17.31
CA GLU A 194 23.62 16.00 16.91
C GLU A 194 22.69 15.01 16.21
N ILE A 195 23.25 14.24 15.28
CA ILE A 195 22.54 13.14 14.64
C ILE A 195 22.26 12.07 15.69
N SER A 196 21.00 11.72 15.87
CA SER A 196 20.57 10.73 16.86
C SER A 196 19.44 9.86 16.31
N GLU A 197 19.12 8.77 17.00
CA GLU A 197 17.97 7.94 16.69
C GLU A 197 17.09 7.83 17.94
N SER A 198 15.82 8.16 17.81
CA SER A 198 14.84 8.11 18.88
C SER A 198 13.53 7.55 18.36
N ASN A 199 12.96 6.54 19.05
CA ASN A 199 11.68 5.93 18.68
C ASN A 199 11.58 5.44 17.22
N GLY A 200 12.70 4.97 16.64
CA GLY A 200 12.78 4.51 15.24
C GLY A 200 12.84 5.63 14.20
N VAL A 201 13.03 6.88 14.65
CA VAL A 201 13.23 8.06 13.79
C VAL A 201 14.68 8.51 13.91
N VAL A 202 15.34 8.68 12.78
CA VAL A 202 16.67 9.30 12.72
C VAL A 202 16.48 10.80 12.72
N ILE A 203 17.04 11.50 13.69
CA ILE A 203 16.98 12.96 13.79
C ILE A 203 18.26 13.51 13.18
N LEU A 204 18.14 14.31 12.13
CA LEU A 204 19.21 15.03 11.45
C LEU A 204 19.10 16.53 11.78
N PRO A 205 20.07 17.10 12.52
CA PRO A 205 20.18 18.54 12.71
C PRO A 205 20.26 19.28 11.39
N LEU A 206 19.51 20.38 11.26
CA LEU A 206 19.53 21.25 10.09
C LEU A 206 20.94 21.80 9.81
N GLN A 207 21.74 22.04 10.85
CA GLN A 207 23.12 22.53 10.73
C GLN A 207 24.09 21.46 10.23
N GLN A 208 23.68 20.19 10.19
CA GLN A 208 24.46 19.06 9.66
C GLN A 208 23.85 18.47 8.39
N ILE A 209 22.99 19.23 7.69
CA ILE A 209 22.27 18.76 6.51
C ILE A 209 23.19 18.30 5.37
N GLU A 210 24.45 18.76 5.33
CA GLU A 210 25.46 18.33 4.36
C GLU A 210 25.83 16.84 4.52
N ARG A 211 25.55 16.25 5.69
CA ARG A 211 25.72 14.82 6.00
C ARG A 211 24.49 13.98 5.63
N PHE A 212 23.46 14.58 5.05
CA PHE A 212 22.22 13.89 4.71
C PHE A 212 22.46 12.65 3.82
N SER A 213 23.27 12.79 2.78
CA SER A 213 23.62 11.68 1.87
C SER A 213 24.26 10.49 2.59
N ASP A 214 25.05 10.76 3.63
CA ASP A 214 25.84 9.76 4.35
C ASP A 214 24.94 8.79 5.13
N LEU A 215 23.72 9.22 5.50
CA LEU A 215 22.72 8.37 6.15
C LEU A 215 22.25 7.21 5.26
N PHE A 216 22.48 7.28 3.95
CA PHE A 216 22.01 6.32 2.96
C PHE A 216 23.11 5.36 2.50
N ASP A 217 24.34 5.52 2.97
CA ASP A 217 25.48 4.69 2.56
C ASP A 217 25.30 3.20 2.89
N GLN A 218 24.61 2.90 3.98
CA GLN A 218 24.39 1.52 4.44
C GLN A 218 23.09 0.89 3.92
N LEU A 219 22.27 1.63 3.16
CA LEU A 219 21.00 1.12 2.65
C LEU A 219 21.20 0.29 1.37
N HIS A 220 20.39 -0.77 1.25
CA HIS A 220 20.34 -1.65 0.08
C HIS A 220 19.79 -0.93 -1.16
N GLU A 221 20.15 -1.41 -2.36
CA GLU A 221 19.67 -0.90 -3.64
C GLU A 221 18.14 -0.94 -3.77
N GLY A 222 17.58 -0.04 -4.57
CA GLY A 222 16.14 -0.02 -4.90
C GLY A 222 15.21 0.54 -3.82
N VAL A 223 15.76 1.19 -2.79
CA VAL A 223 14.99 1.94 -1.77
C VAL A 223 14.34 3.17 -2.39
N TRP A 224 13.14 3.50 -1.90
CA TRP A 224 12.47 4.76 -2.21
C TRP A 224 12.78 5.81 -1.16
N VAL A 225 13.07 7.02 -1.61
CA VAL A 225 13.36 8.19 -0.78
C VAL A 225 12.30 9.24 -1.08
N ILE A 226 11.46 9.55 -0.10
CA ILE A 226 10.46 10.60 -0.20
C ILE A 226 10.98 11.79 0.60
N PHE A 227 11.37 12.85 -0.08
CA PHE A 227 11.97 14.04 0.50
C PHE A 227 11.00 15.21 0.46
N GLU A 228 10.24 15.39 1.53
CA GLU A 228 9.25 16.47 1.64
C GLU A 228 9.82 17.88 1.88
N PRO A 229 10.89 18.09 2.68
CA PRO A 229 11.17 19.41 3.25
C PRO A 229 11.94 20.37 2.33
N VAL A 230 11.90 20.23 1.00
CA VAL A 230 12.68 21.10 0.08
C VAL A 230 12.32 22.57 0.30
N SER A 231 11.04 22.91 0.33
CA SER A 231 10.61 24.29 0.52
C SER A 231 11.03 24.85 1.88
N HIS A 232 10.96 24.03 2.93
CA HIS A 232 11.40 24.42 4.27
C HIS A 232 12.92 24.67 4.31
N LEU A 233 13.71 23.80 3.67
CA LEU A 233 15.16 24.00 3.57
C LEU A 233 15.52 25.27 2.81
N ILE A 234 14.83 25.58 1.71
CA ILE A 234 15.05 26.83 0.97
C ILE A 234 14.81 28.04 1.89
N SER A 235 13.73 28.03 2.67
CA SER A 235 13.41 29.11 3.60
C SER A 235 14.44 29.27 4.73
N GLU A 236 14.96 28.18 5.28
CA GLU A 236 15.84 28.20 6.45
C GLU A 236 17.35 28.29 6.12
N GLN A 237 17.77 27.72 5.00
CA GLN A 237 19.18 27.61 4.60
C GLN A 237 19.52 28.39 3.33
N GLY A 238 18.50 28.89 2.61
CA GLY A 238 18.66 29.56 1.33
C GLY A 238 18.69 28.60 0.14
N VAL A 239 18.47 29.18 -1.05
CA VAL A 239 18.37 28.46 -2.32
C VAL A 239 19.66 27.72 -2.65
N ASP A 240 20.82 28.39 -2.60
CA ASP A 240 22.10 27.82 -3.04
C ASP A 240 22.52 26.63 -2.18
N LYS A 241 22.49 26.78 -0.86
CA LYS A 241 22.86 25.72 0.07
C LYS A 241 21.93 24.50 -0.07
N THR A 242 20.62 24.75 -0.22
CA THR A 242 19.65 23.66 -0.43
C THR A 242 19.89 22.97 -1.76
N TYR A 243 20.16 23.72 -2.82
CA TYR A 243 20.47 23.18 -4.15
C TYR A 243 21.68 22.23 -4.10
N ASP A 244 22.77 22.65 -3.44
CA ASP A 244 23.99 21.83 -3.33
C ASP A 244 23.73 20.51 -2.59
N VAL A 245 22.97 20.56 -1.48
CA VAL A 245 22.58 19.37 -0.72
C VAL A 245 21.75 18.42 -1.59
N ILE A 246 20.71 18.93 -2.25
CA ILE A 246 19.79 18.10 -3.05
C ILE A 246 20.51 17.54 -4.27
N SER A 247 21.32 18.34 -4.96
CA SER A 247 22.11 17.90 -6.12
C SER A 247 23.04 16.75 -5.76
N LYS A 248 23.84 16.89 -4.68
CA LYS A 248 24.72 15.83 -4.18
C LYS A 248 23.93 14.57 -3.80
N SER A 249 22.78 14.75 -3.16
CA SER A 249 21.95 13.62 -2.73
C SER A 249 21.36 12.86 -3.92
N VAL A 250 20.82 13.56 -4.92
CA VAL A 250 20.28 12.95 -6.15
C VAL A 250 21.37 12.17 -6.90
N GLU A 251 22.60 12.68 -6.95
CA GLU A 251 23.73 11.97 -7.55
C GLU A 251 24.03 10.65 -6.82
N VAL A 252 24.15 10.70 -5.48
CA VAL A 252 24.36 9.50 -4.63
C VAL A 252 23.22 8.49 -4.82
N PHE A 253 21.97 8.96 -4.82
CA PHE A 253 20.79 8.12 -4.99
C PHE A 253 20.73 7.46 -6.37
N SER A 254 21.13 8.19 -7.42
CA SER A 254 21.23 7.64 -8.78
C SER A 254 22.25 6.49 -8.85
N HIS A 255 23.43 6.66 -8.24
CA HIS A 255 24.46 5.61 -8.19
C HIS A 255 24.00 4.34 -7.46
N LYS A 256 23.20 4.49 -6.41
CA LYS A 256 22.63 3.39 -5.62
C LYS A 256 21.33 2.81 -6.19
N GLN A 257 20.90 3.28 -7.36
CA GLN A 257 19.62 2.89 -7.99
C GLN A 257 18.40 3.14 -7.08
N PHE A 258 18.45 4.20 -6.28
CA PHE A 258 17.31 4.61 -5.47
C PHE A 258 16.30 5.36 -6.31
N ASN A 259 15.03 5.26 -5.91
CA ASN A 259 13.97 6.10 -6.46
C ASN A 259 13.75 7.26 -5.51
N VAL A 260 13.69 8.49 -6.02
CA VAL A 260 13.61 9.71 -5.22
C VAL A 260 12.41 10.51 -5.67
N ILE A 261 11.58 10.90 -4.72
CA ILE A 261 10.49 11.85 -4.91
C ILE A 261 10.76 13.02 -3.97
N ALA A 262 11.16 14.17 -4.53
CA ALA A 262 11.31 15.40 -3.76
C ALA A 262 10.04 16.25 -3.92
N LEU A 263 9.57 16.89 -2.85
CA LEU A 263 8.37 17.74 -2.90
C LEU A 263 8.75 19.20 -2.75
N ILE A 264 8.17 20.07 -3.59
CA ILE A 264 8.39 21.52 -3.51
C ILE A 264 7.08 22.28 -3.66
N ASN A 265 6.84 23.25 -2.77
CA ASN A 265 5.70 24.14 -2.85
C ASN A 265 5.95 25.18 -3.95
N LYS A 266 5.24 25.05 -5.07
CA LYS A 266 5.34 25.93 -6.24
C LYS A 266 5.01 27.39 -5.92
N LYS A 267 4.07 27.65 -5.00
CA LYS A 267 3.63 29.00 -4.63
C LYS A 267 4.53 29.69 -3.61
N ALA A 268 5.43 28.95 -2.97
CA ALA A 268 6.29 29.50 -1.92
C ALA A 268 7.56 30.17 -2.48
N HIS A 269 7.89 29.94 -3.75
CA HIS A 269 9.16 30.36 -4.35
C HIS A 269 8.94 30.94 -5.75
N ASP A 270 9.87 31.77 -6.20
CA ASP A 270 9.85 32.33 -7.55
C ASP A 270 10.04 31.24 -8.62
N GLU A 271 9.51 31.47 -9.83
CA GLU A 271 9.58 30.51 -10.95
C GLU A 271 11.02 30.12 -11.32
N ASP A 272 11.98 31.05 -11.19
CA ASP A 272 13.40 30.78 -11.44
C ASP A 272 13.98 29.79 -10.43
N VAL A 273 13.54 29.85 -9.16
CA VAL A 273 13.96 28.91 -8.12
C VAL A 273 13.36 27.53 -8.41
N ILE A 274 12.07 27.45 -8.73
CA ILE A 274 11.42 26.19 -9.07
C ILE A 274 12.11 25.54 -10.28
N SER A 275 12.31 26.29 -11.36
CA SER A 275 12.97 25.84 -12.59
C SER A 275 14.40 25.34 -12.34
N ARG A 276 15.11 25.98 -11.41
CA ARG A 276 16.46 25.54 -11.01
C ARG A 276 16.42 24.16 -10.35
N PHE A 277 15.49 23.91 -9.44
CA PHE A 277 15.34 22.59 -8.79
C PHE A 277 14.80 21.54 -9.75
N GLU A 278 13.87 21.91 -10.63
CA GLU A 278 13.39 21.05 -11.72
C GLU A 278 14.57 20.42 -12.47
N GLY A 279 15.59 21.21 -12.84
CA GLY A 279 16.76 20.72 -13.57
C GLY A 279 17.59 19.63 -12.88
N LEU A 280 17.35 19.33 -11.59
CA LEU A 280 18.02 18.24 -10.86
C LEU A 280 17.35 16.87 -11.07
N PHE A 281 16.08 16.84 -11.50
CA PHE A 281 15.28 15.62 -11.53
C PHE A 281 14.99 15.17 -12.97
N ILE A 282 14.83 13.86 -13.16
CA ILE A 282 14.56 13.27 -14.48
C ILE A 282 13.09 13.45 -14.86
N ASN A 283 12.19 13.33 -13.90
CA ASN A 283 10.76 13.53 -14.09
C ASN A 283 10.28 14.75 -13.30
N HIS A 284 9.23 15.37 -13.83
CA HIS A 284 8.52 16.45 -13.16
C HIS A 284 7.09 16.00 -12.97
N ALA A 285 6.53 16.27 -11.80
CA ALA A 285 5.17 15.95 -11.50
C ALA A 285 4.49 17.13 -10.81
N VAL A 286 3.21 17.33 -11.12
CA VAL A 286 2.38 18.36 -10.50
C VAL A 286 1.25 17.67 -9.74
N LEU A 287 1.19 17.95 -8.44
CA LEU A 287 0.11 17.50 -7.58
C LEU A 287 -1.10 18.42 -7.71
N THR A 288 -2.24 17.82 -7.92
CA THR A 288 -3.57 18.44 -7.82
C THR A 288 -4.40 17.66 -6.80
N THR A 289 -5.56 18.19 -6.42
CA THR A 289 -6.36 17.65 -5.31
C THR A 289 -6.75 16.18 -5.47
N ASP A 290 -6.89 15.69 -6.71
CA ASP A 290 -7.37 14.34 -7.03
C ASP A 290 -6.35 13.48 -7.82
N LYS A 291 -5.22 14.04 -8.25
CA LYS A 291 -4.25 13.34 -9.08
C LYS A 291 -2.85 13.95 -9.04
N ILE A 292 -1.86 13.12 -9.34
CA ILE A 292 -0.49 13.52 -9.66
C ILE A 292 -0.34 13.42 -11.18
N GLN A 293 -0.10 14.54 -11.85
CA GLN A 293 0.23 14.58 -13.27
C GLN A 293 1.74 14.47 -13.43
N VAL A 294 2.23 13.47 -14.17
CA VAL A 294 3.65 13.26 -14.40
C VAL A 294 4.00 13.62 -15.84
N LEU A 295 4.99 14.49 -15.98
CA LEU A 295 5.61 14.88 -17.24
C LEU A 295 6.91 14.09 -17.44
N LYS A 296 6.89 13.15 -18.40
CA LYS A 296 8.07 12.40 -18.83
C LYS A 296 8.43 12.75 -20.26
N GLY A 297 9.39 13.65 -20.44
CA GLY A 297 9.76 14.15 -21.76
C GLY A 297 8.56 14.82 -22.44
N LYS A 298 8.01 14.20 -23.50
CA LYS A 298 6.82 14.70 -24.24
C LYS A 298 5.52 13.96 -23.91
N LYS A 299 5.53 13.03 -22.95
CA LYS A 299 4.37 12.20 -22.62
C LYS A 299 3.82 12.62 -21.26
N GLU A 300 2.53 12.92 -21.22
CA GLU A 300 1.77 13.16 -20.00
C GLU A 300 1.14 11.86 -19.53
N GLU A 301 1.41 11.49 -18.28
CA GLU A 301 0.83 10.35 -17.58
C GLU A 301 0.25 10.82 -16.23
N TYR A 302 -0.66 10.07 -15.61
CA TYR A 302 -1.32 10.52 -14.38
C TYR A 302 -1.55 9.39 -13.38
N ILE A 303 -1.37 9.70 -12.10
CA ILE A 303 -1.76 8.86 -10.96
C ILE A 303 -3.02 9.47 -10.35
N ARG A 304 -4.14 8.78 -10.38
CA ARG A 304 -5.34 9.20 -9.63
C ARG A 304 -5.18 8.88 -8.16
N LEU A 305 -5.44 9.84 -7.28
CA LEU A 305 -5.44 9.67 -5.84
C LEU A 305 -6.77 9.06 -5.39
N ILE A 306 -6.70 8.11 -4.47
CA ILE A 306 -7.87 7.43 -3.88
C ILE A 306 -8.18 8.03 -2.50
N VAL A 307 -7.17 8.56 -1.80
CA VAL A 307 -7.29 9.11 -0.44
C VAL A 307 -8.03 10.46 -0.44
N GLY A 308 -8.14 11.13 -1.60
CA GLY A 308 -8.75 12.46 -1.76
C GLY A 308 -10.24 12.56 -1.39
N ASP A 309 -11.03 11.49 -1.46
CA ASP A 309 -12.49 11.61 -1.29
C ASP A 309 -12.98 11.56 0.18
N ARG A 310 -12.18 11.12 1.16
CA ARG A 310 -12.68 10.93 2.56
C ARG A 310 -11.71 11.18 3.72
N PHE A 311 -10.53 11.75 3.52
CA PHE A 311 -9.70 12.15 4.67
C PHE A 311 -9.94 13.62 5.03
N PHE A 312 -10.93 13.89 5.86
CA PHE A 312 -11.08 15.20 6.48
C PHE A 312 -10.19 15.27 7.73
N ILE A 313 -9.25 16.21 7.77
CA ILE A 313 -8.73 16.74 9.04
C ILE A 313 -9.88 17.56 9.61
N HIS A 314 -10.73 16.95 10.43
CA HIS A 314 -11.48 17.73 11.41
C HIS A 314 -10.44 18.20 12.41
N GLY A 315 -9.91 19.42 12.20
CA GLY A 315 -9.39 20.17 13.32
C GLY A 315 -10.56 20.32 14.29
N ASP A 316 -10.36 19.90 15.54
CA ASP A 316 -11.26 20.22 16.65
C ASP A 316 -11.34 21.74 16.80
N ALA A 317 -12.13 22.39 15.95
CA ALA A 317 -12.76 23.65 16.25
C ALA A 317 -14.12 23.29 16.84
N LYS A 318 -14.12 23.02 18.16
CA LYS A 318 -15.27 23.44 18.95
C LYS A 318 -15.34 24.96 18.84
N SER A 319 -16.03 25.47 17.81
CA SER A 319 -16.72 26.73 17.94
C SER A 319 -17.92 26.45 18.85
N THR A 320 -17.73 26.73 20.14
CA THR A 320 -18.80 27.37 20.90
C THR A 320 -19.30 28.55 20.07
N ASP A 321 -20.55 28.49 19.63
CA ASP A 321 -21.55 29.56 19.70
C ASP A 321 -22.74 29.21 18.78
N ASP A 322 -23.77 28.63 19.40
CA ASP A 322 -25.20 29.03 19.39
C ASP A 322 -26.11 27.87 19.81
#